data_AF-A0A6A4CG54-F1
#
_entry.id   AF-A0A6A4CG54-F1
#
_cell.length_a   1.000
_cell.length_b   1.000
_cell.length_c   1.000
_cell.angle_alpha   90.00
_cell.angle_beta   90.00
_cell.angle_gamma   90.00
#
_symmetry.space_group_name_H-M   'P 1'
#
loop_
_entity.id
_entity.type
_entity.pdbx_description
1 polymer ?
#
loop_
_entity_poly.entity_id
_entity_poly.type
_entity_poly.pdbx_seq_one_letter_code
_entity_poly.pdbx_strand_id
1 'polypeptide(L)'
;MTKTKHTLFVNVKAQEERKLVDKFRDIGLGQYIELPQIAVMGDTSSGKSSLLSALSGVSFPSSDQLTTRCPTQLVLTRADKFRGTVRLVRFQ
;
A
#
# COMPACT_ATOMS: atom_id res chain seq x y z
N MET A 1 14.10 1.16 35.95
CA MET A 1 14.21 0.53 34.61
C MET A 1 12.93 0.82 33.84
N THR A 2 12.91 1.90 33.07
CA THR A 2 11.70 2.41 32.40
C THR A 2 12.02 2.66 30.92
N LYS A 3 11.64 1.70 30.06
CA LYS A 3 11.68 1.85 28.59
C LYS A 3 10.36 1.32 28.01
N THR A 4 9.30 2.12 28.07
CA THR A 4 8.00 1.79 27.43
C THR A 4 7.30 3.00 26.79
N LYS A 5 8.01 4.11 26.52
CA LYS A 5 7.39 5.32 25.94
C LYS A 5 7.78 5.64 24.49
N HIS A 6 8.75 4.95 23.88
CA HIS A 6 9.29 5.38 22.58
C HIS A 6 8.51 4.88 21.33
N THR A 7 7.72 3.81 21.44
CA THR A 7 7.06 3.20 20.26
C THR A 7 5.67 3.77 19.95
N LEU A 8 5.01 4.38 20.94
CA LEU A 8 3.64 4.90 20.78
C LEU A 8 3.60 6.23 20.04
N PHE A 9 4.54 7.15 20.30
CA PHE A 9 4.56 8.47 19.66
C PHE A 9 4.96 8.46 18.19
N VAL A 10 5.82 7.51 17.78
CA VAL A 10 6.24 7.37 16.37
C VAL A 10 5.07 6.92 15.49
N ASN A 11 4.16 6.11 16.04
CA ASN A 11 3.02 5.60 15.28
C ASN A 11 1.91 6.65 15.07
N VAL A 12 1.68 7.55 16.03
CA VAL A 12 0.58 8.54 15.92
C VAL A 12 0.87 9.57 14.82
N LYS A 13 2.09 10.11 14.77
CA LYS A 13 2.49 11.14 13.78
C LYS A 13 2.40 10.62 12.33
N ALA A 14 2.89 9.39 12.10
CA ALA A 14 2.85 8.77 10.79
C ALA A 14 1.42 8.54 10.25
N GLN A 15 0.42 8.38 11.13
CA GLN A 15 -0.97 8.28 10.68
C GLN A 15 -1.53 9.61 10.18
N GLU A 16 -1.18 10.73 10.82
CA GLU A 16 -1.66 12.06 10.44
C GLU A 16 -1.07 12.50 9.10
N GLU A 17 0.25 12.31 8.92
CA GLU A 17 0.94 12.59 7.67
C GLU A 17 0.40 11.74 6.52
N ARG A 18 0.15 10.44 6.77
CA ARG A 18 -0.47 9.57 5.79
C ARG A 18 -1.86 10.04 5.38
N LYS A 19 -2.72 10.41 6.34
CA LYS A 19 -4.07 10.92 6.06
C LYS A 19 -4.03 12.18 5.19
N LEU A 20 -3.02 13.02 5.36
CA LEU A 20 -2.83 14.21 4.51
C LEU A 20 -2.50 13.82 3.07
N VAL A 21 -1.58 12.88 2.86
CA VAL A 21 -1.24 12.36 1.53
C VAL A 21 -2.46 11.70 0.88
N ASP A 22 -3.26 10.94 1.63
CA ASP A 22 -4.49 10.33 1.12
C ASP A 22 -5.51 11.40 0.68
N LYS A 23 -5.69 12.49 1.45
CA LYS A 23 -6.53 13.64 1.04
C LYS A 23 -6.04 14.29 -0.25
N PHE A 24 -4.73 14.43 -0.43
CA PHE A 24 -4.16 14.97 -1.68
C PHE A 24 -4.43 14.06 -2.88
N ARG A 25 -4.42 12.74 -2.68
CA ARG A 25 -4.82 11.79 -3.74
C ARG A 25 -6.30 11.93 -4.09
N ASP A 26 -7.16 12.04 -3.08
CA ASP A 26 -8.62 12.12 -3.27
C ASP A 26 -9.05 13.37 -4.05
N ILE A 27 -8.33 14.49 -3.90
CA ILE A 27 -8.58 15.72 -4.69
C ILE A 27 -7.92 15.71 -6.07
N GLY A 28 -7.22 14.64 -6.45
CA GLY A 28 -6.55 14.53 -7.75
C GLY A 28 -5.20 15.25 -7.84
N LEU A 29 -4.62 15.71 -6.72
CA LEU A 29 -3.36 16.46 -6.73
C LEU A 29 -2.18 15.65 -7.30
N GLY A 30 -2.27 14.32 -7.23
CA GLY A 30 -1.31 13.39 -7.83
C GLY A 30 -1.14 13.51 -9.36
N GLN A 31 -2.04 14.24 -10.04
CA GLN A 31 -1.91 14.55 -11.47
C GLN A 31 -0.97 15.74 -11.74
N TYR A 32 -0.71 16.56 -10.73
CA TYR A 32 0.08 17.80 -10.84
C TYR A 32 1.43 17.70 -10.14
N ILE A 33 1.50 16.93 -9.05
CA ILE A 33 2.72 16.68 -8.29
C ILE A 33 2.86 15.20 -7.95
N GLU A 34 4.10 14.75 -7.78
CA GLU A 34 4.36 13.42 -7.26
C GLU A 34 4.02 13.37 -5.76
N LEU A 35 3.07 12.51 -5.40
CA LEU A 35 2.74 12.25 -4.00
C LEU A 35 3.60 11.09 -3.47
N PRO A 36 4.05 11.13 -2.20
CA PRO A 36 4.85 10.06 -1.63
C PRO A 36 4.16 8.69 -1.75
N GLN A 37 4.87 7.69 -2.25
CA GLN A 37 4.38 6.31 -2.43
C GLN A 37 5.48 5.31 -2.09
N ILE A 38 5.09 4.06 -1.82
CA ILE A 38 6.02 2.95 -1.63
C ILE A 38 5.89 2.00 -2.81
N ALA A 39 6.99 1.77 -3.52
CA ALA A 39 7.08 0.80 -4.59
C ALA A 39 7.76 -0.48 -4.09
N VAL A 40 7.16 -1.64 -4.39
CA VAL A 40 7.77 -2.95 -4.16
C VAL A 40 8.41 -3.42 -5.46
N MET A 41 9.73 -3.57 -5.48
CA MET A 41 10.51 -3.93 -6.66
C MET A 41 11.42 -5.13 -6.37
N GLY A 42 11.77 -5.87 -7.42
CA GLY A 42 12.72 -6.99 -7.36
C GLY A 42 12.44 -8.06 -8.39
N ASP A 43 13.39 -8.98 -8.56
CA ASP A 43 13.42 -10.01 -9.60
C ASP A 43 12.20 -10.94 -9.59
N THR A 44 11.90 -11.56 -10.73
CA THR A 44 10.82 -12.55 -10.84
C THR A 44 10.94 -13.62 -9.75
N SER A 45 9.82 -14.03 -9.17
CA SER A 45 9.77 -15.04 -8.09
C SER A 45 10.40 -14.64 -6.73
N SER A 46 10.78 -13.38 -6.50
CA SER A 46 11.30 -12.90 -5.20
C SER A 46 10.26 -12.77 -4.07
N GLY A 47 9.04 -13.29 -4.24
CA GLY A 47 8.00 -13.27 -3.20
C GLY A 47 7.23 -11.95 -3.05
N LYS A 48 7.34 -11.00 -3.99
CA LYS A 48 6.58 -9.73 -3.97
C LYS A 48 5.07 -9.94 -3.83
N SER A 49 4.49 -10.82 -4.66
CA SER A 49 3.06 -11.14 -4.59
C SER A 49 2.69 -11.80 -3.26
N SER A 50 3.56 -12.64 -2.71
CA SER A 50 3.36 -13.27 -1.40
C SER A 50 3.38 -12.24 -0.27
N LEU A 51 4.33 -11.29 -0.30
CA LEU A 51 4.40 -10.17 0.64
C LEU A 51 3.15 -9.29 0.57
N LEU A 52 2.73 -8.89 -0.63
CA LEU A 52 1.51 -8.10 -0.82
C LEU A 52 0.26 -8.87 -0.38
N SER A 53 0.22 -10.19 -0.61
CA SER A 53 -0.89 -11.04 -0.15
C SER A 53 -0.95 -11.11 1.37
N ALA A 54 0.19 -11.29 2.04
CA ALA A 54 0.29 -11.33 3.49
C ALA A 54 -0.09 -9.99 4.13
N LEU A 55 0.28 -8.87 3.51
CA LEU A 55 -0.05 -7.53 3.99
C LEU A 55 -1.52 -7.15 3.75
N SER A 56 -2.07 -7.53 2.60
CA SER A 56 -3.44 -7.14 2.20
C SER A 56 -4.52 -8.11 2.67
N GLY A 57 -4.18 -9.35 2.95
CA GLY A 57 -5.15 -10.44 3.13
C GLY A 57 -5.84 -10.88 1.84
N VAL A 58 -5.41 -10.39 0.66
CA VAL A 58 -5.97 -10.73 -0.66
C VAL A 58 -4.98 -11.60 -1.41
N SER A 59 -5.46 -12.65 -2.08
CA SER A 59 -4.61 -13.47 -2.94
C SER A 59 -4.29 -12.72 -4.24
N PHE A 60 -3.00 -12.60 -4.56
CA PHE A 60 -2.54 -12.09 -5.84
C PHE A 60 -2.32 -13.24 -6.81
N PRO A 61 -2.60 -13.05 -8.12
CA PRO A 61 -2.34 -14.08 -9.11
C PRO A 61 -0.84 -14.43 -9.14
N SER A 62 -0.54 -15.72 -9.20
CA SER A 62 0.81 -16.24 -9.37
C SER A 62 0.77 -17.25 -10.51
N SER A 63 1.68 -17.13 -11.49
CA SER A 63 1.85 -18.10 -12.57
C SER A 63 3.33 -18.34 -12.80
N ASP A 64 3.67 -19.55 -13.27
CA ASP A 64 5.06 -20.00 -13.44
C ASP A 64 5.85 -19.18 -14.47
N GLN A 65 5.17 -18.54 -15.43
CA GLN A 65 5.82 -17.76 -16.48
C GLN A 65 5.85 -16.24 -16.20
N LEU A 66 4.85 -15.69 -15.50
CA LEU A 66 4.80 -14.27 -15.15
C LEU A 66 3.87 -14.00 -13.96
N THR A 67 4.39 -13.44 -12.89
CA THR A 67 3.65 -13.27 -11.63
C THR A 67 2.83 -11.98 -11.57
N THR A 68 3.13 -10.96 -12.37
CA THR A 68 2.42 -9.66 -12.30
C THR A 68 2.33 -9.04 -13.68
N ARG A 69 1.12 -9.07 -14.28
CA ARG A 69 0.84 -8.52 -15.62
C ARG A 69 0.37 -7.08 -15.61
N CYS A 70 -0.08 -6.59 -14.45
CA CYS A 70 -0.55 -5.23 -14.26
C CYS A 70 0.07 -4.64 -12.98
N PRO A 71 0.59 -3.41 -13.02
CA PRO A 71 0.93 -2.67 -11.81
C PRO A 71 -0.28 -2.66 -10.87
N THR A 72 -0.10 -3.14 -9.65
CA THR A 72 -1.17 -3.18 -8.66
C THR A 72 -0.89 -2.16 -7.58
N GLN A 73 -1.78 -1.18 -7.45
CA GLN A 73 -1.74 -0.22 -6.36
C GLN A 73 -2.56 -0.73 -5.19
N LEU A 74 -1.94 -0.80 -4.02
CA LEU A 74 -2.61 -1.23 -2.79
C LEU A 74 -2.78 -0.05 -1.84
N VAL A 75 -4.02 0.21 -1.41
CA VAL A 75 -4.35 1.24 -0.42
C VAL A 75 -5.00 0.55 0.78
N LEU A 76 -4.26 0.45 1.89
CA LEU A 76 -4.72 -0.23 3.11
C LEU A 76 -5.02 0.75 4.24
N THR A 77 -6.21 0.73 4.80
CA THR A 77 -6.56 1.51 5.99
C THR A 77 -6.92 0.57 7.14
N ARG A 78 -6.69 1.01 8.39
CA ARG A 78 -7.11 0.24 9.57
C ARG A 78 -8.61 0.36 9.74
N ALA A 79 -9.31 -0.77 9.87
CA ALA A 79 -10.74 -0.84 10.11
C ALA A 79 -11.08 -2.12 10.88
N ASP A 80 -12.21 -2.13 11.59
CA ASP A 80 -12.66 -3.29 12.39
C ASP A 80 -13.16 -4.46 11.53
N LYS A 81 -13.49 -4.19 10.26
CA LYS A 81 -14.01 -5.18 9.31
C LYS A 81 -13.23 -5.12 8.01
N PHE A 82 -12.88 -6.30 7.49
CA PHE A 82 -12.23 -6.42 6.19
C PHE A 82 -13.24 -6.15 5.06
N ARG A 83 -13.00 -5.08 4.30
CA ARG A 83 -13.78 -4.68 3.12
C ARG A 83 -12.87 -3.94 2.14
N GLY A 84 -13.20 -3.99 0.86
CA GLY A 84 -12.46 -3.28 -0.18
C GLY A 84 -13.13 -3.34 -1.53
N THR A 85 -12.58 -2.60 -2.48
CA THR A 85 -13.03 -2.59 -3.88
C THR A 85 -11.83 -2.82 -4.79
N VAL A 86 -12.03 -3.58 -5.87
CA VAL A 86 -11.02 -3.77 -6.91
C VAL A 86 -11.47 -3.01 -8.15
N ARG A 87 -10.58 -2.21 -8.75
CA ARG A 87 -10.84 -1.43 -9.95
C ARG A 87 -9.70 -1.62 -10.95
N LEU A 88 -10.04 -1.85 -12.20
CA LEU A 88 -9.10 -1.77 -13.32
C LEU A 88 -9.04 -0.32 -13.78
N VAL A 89 -7.88 0.31 -13.62
CA VAL A 89 -7.62 1.67 -14.07
C VAL A 89 -6.70 1.58 -15.29
N ARG A 90 -7.07 2.25 -16.38
CA ARG A 90 -6.17 2.42 -17.51
C ARG A 90 -5.26 3.60 -17.21
N PHE A 91 -3.95 3.37 -17.27
CA PHE A 91 -2.98 4.46 -17.38
C PHE A 91 -3.16 5.08 -18.77
N GLN A 92 -3.57 6.35 -18.82
CA GLN A 92 -3.55 7.18 -20.03
C GLN A 92 -2.27 8.00 -20.03
#